data_AF-A0A960TYQ8-F1
#
_entry.id   AF-A0A960TYQ8-F1
#
_cell.length_a   1.000
_cell.length_b   1.000
_cell.length_c   1.000
_cell.angle_alpha   90.00
_cell.angle_beta   90.00
_cell.angle_gamma   90.00
#
_symmetry.space_group_name_H-M   'P 1'
#
loop_
_entity.id
_entity.type
_entity.pdbx_description
1 polymer ?
#
loop_
_entity_poly.entity_id
_entity_poly.type
_entity_poly.pdbx_seq_one_letter_code
_entity_poly.pdbx_strand_id
1 'polypeptide(L)'
;ISSDVTARREMEESVRRSESLYRMVFKSAPYALWIEDYSKVKEFVDGLRELNVDDFAGHFKKNLDQIAHAGKLIRLIDINDAALRLFGVRAIEELPGGIADVFTKASSAKFIEVLCAVADGRTRVEGRSTIKKKDGSRQEIFYRWTVPDEFKRSLEQVLVSFFRVDELSEA
;
A
#
# COMPACT_ATOMS: atom_id res chain seq x y z
N ILE A 1 -12.48 31.65 30.21
CA ILE A 1 -12.51 30.25 30.69
C ILE A 1 -13.59 29.43 29.97
N SER A 2 -14.82 29.92 29.77
CA SER A 2 -15.88 29.17 29.05
C SER A 2 -15.66 28.96 27.54
N SER A 3 -14.97 29.86 26.85
CA SER A 3 -14.74 29.75 25.39
C SER A 3 -13.72 28.67 25.01
N ASP A 4 -12.75 28.42 25.89
CA ASP A 4 -11.66 27.46 25.71
C ASP A 4 -12.17 26.01 25.78
N VAL A 5 -13.11 25.75 26.69
CA VAL A 5 -13.76 24.45 26.85
C VAL A 5 -14.68 24.11 25.66
N THR A 6 -15.36 25.10 25.09
CA THR A 6 -16.22 24.90 23.91
C THR A 6 -15.39 24.62 22.66
N ALA A 7 -14.35 25.41 22.39
CA ALA A 7 -13.48 25.22 21.23
C ALA A 7 -12.76 23.85 21.25
N ARG A 8 -12.30 23.42 22.43
CA ARG A 8 -11.69 22.09 22.60
C ARG A 8 -12.68 20.96 22.32
N ARG A 9 -13.91 21.06 22.82
CA ARG A 9 -14.96 20.05 22.59
C ARG A 9 -15.33 19.93 21.12
N GLU A 10 -15.48 21.05 20.42
CA GLU A 10 -15.78 21.06 18.99
C GLU A 10 -14.66 20.42 18.15
N MET A 11 -13.40 20.68 18.50
CA MET A 11 -12.25 20.06 17.85
C MET A 11 -12.20 18.54 18.09
N GLU A 12 -12.40 18.10 19.33
CA GLU A 12 -12.46 16.67 19.69
C GLU A 12 -13.63 15.95 18.99
N GLU A 13 -14.80 16.60 18.89
CA GLU A 13 -15.95 16.05 18.16
C GLU A 13 -15.70 15.96 16.66
N SER A 14 -15.07 16.97 16.06
CA SER A 14 -14.71 16.97 14.64
C SER A 14 -13.75 15.82 14.32
N VAL A 15 -12.69 15.65 15.12
CA VAL A 15 -11.75 14.52 14.96
C VAL A 15 -12.48 13.18 15.08
N ARG A 16 -13.30 13.01 16.12
CA ARG A 16 -14.06 11.78 16.34
C ARG A 16 -15.02 11.46 15.18
N ARG A 17 -15.68 12.48 14.63
CA ARG A 17 -16.59 12.32 13.49
C ARG A 17 -15.83 11.90 12.23
N SER A 18 -14.70 12.55 11.94
CA SER A 18 -13.83 12.19 10.82
C SER A 18 -13.29 10.77 10.93
N GLU A 19 -12.82 10.35 12.12
CA GLU A 19 -12.36 8.99 12.32
C GLU A 19 -13.47 7.95 12.18
N SER A 20 -14.68 8.23 12.69
CA SER A 20 -15.82 7.33 12.54
C SER A 20 -16.24 7.19 11.09
N LEU A 21 -16.28 8.29 10.33
CA LEU A 21 -16.57 8.26 8.90
C LEU A 21 -15.50 7.48 8.13
N TYR A 22 -14.22 7.74 8.41
CA TYR A 22 -13.10 6.98 7.85
C TYR A 22 -13.26 5.48 8.12
N ARG A 23 -13.46 5.08 9.39
CA ARG A 23 -13.61 3.66 9.76
C ARG A 23 -14.82 3.04 9.07
N MET A 24 -15.96 3.73 9.03
CA MET A 24 -17.16 3.25 8.35
C MET A 24 -16.86 2.99 6.88
N VAL A 25 -16.38 3.98 6.13
CA VAL A 25 -16.13 3.87 4.68
C VAL A 25 -15.04 2.85 4.37
N PHE A 26 -13.91 2.90 5.08
CA PHE A 26 -12.76 2.05 4.80
C PHE A 26 -13.04 0.57 5.13
N LYS A 27 -13.62 0.29 6.30
CA LYS A 27 -13.90 -1.10 6.73
C LYS A 27 -15.11 -1.69 5.99
N SER A 28 -16.09 -0.87 5.60
CA SER A 28 -17.25 -1.35 4.82
C SER A 28 -17.00 -1.43 3.32
N ALA A 29 -15.86 -0.94 2.81
CA ALA A 29 -15.56 -0.99 1.39
C ALA A 29 -15.56 -2.44 0.88
N PRO A 30 -16.24 -2.73 -0.24
CA PRO A 30 -16.35 -4.10 -0.77
C PRO A 30 -15.04 -4.60 -1.39
N TYR A 31 -14.11 -3.69 -1.70
CA TYR A 31 -12.83 -3.99 -2.33
C TYR A 31 -11.74 -4.15 -1.28
N ALA A 32 -10.76 -5.00 -1.56
CA ALA A 32 -9.60 -5.18 -0.68
C ALA A 32 -8.69 -3.94 -0.75
N LEU A 33 -8.51 -3.26 0.39
CA LEU A 33 -7.75 -2.01 0.49
C LEU A 33 -6.70 -2.09 1.59
N TRP A 34 -5.49 -1.65 1.26
CA TRP A 34 -4.40 -1.37 2.19
C TRP A 34 -4.03 0.10 2.15
N ILE A 35 -3.67 0.65 3.30
CA ILE A 35 -2.99 1.93 3.42
C ILE A 35 -1.58 1.64 3.89
N GLU A 36 -0.60 2.09 3.13
CA GLU A 36 0.82 1.82 3.37
C GLU A 36 1.61 3.12 3.42
N ASP A 37 2.66 3.11 4.24
CA ASP A 37 3.66 4.16 4.33
C ASP A 37 4.87 3.79 3.47
N TYR A 38 5.13 4.60 2.45
CA TYR A 38 6.23 4.47 1.51
C TYR A 38 7.32 5.54 1.73
N SER A 39 7.24 6.35 2.79
CA SER A 39 8.21 7.43 3.04
C SER A 39 9.66 6.94 3.08
N LYS A 40 9.90 5.79 3.72
CA LYS A 40 11.24 5.16 3.76
C LYS A 40 11.67 4.56 2.42
N VAL A 41 10.73 4.08 1.61
CA VAL A 41 11.03 3.68 0.23
C VAL A 41 11.44 4.89 -0.60
N LYS A 42 10.75 6.03 -0.42
CA LYS A 42 11.12 7.27 -1.08
C LYS A 42 12.52 7.72 -0.71
N GLU A 43 12.86 7.78 0.59
CA GLU A 43 14.21 8.11 1.06
C GLU A 43 15.27 7.19 0.42
N PHE A 44 14.99 5.89 0.36
CA PHE A 44 15.88 4.91 -0.26
C PHE A 44 16.08 5.15 -1.75
N VAL A 45 15.01 5.38 -2.50
CA VAL A 45 15.05 5.66 -3.95
C VAL A 45 15.72 7.00 -4.25
N ASP A 46 15.46 8.02 -3.45
CA ASP A 46 16.12 9.33 -3.57
C ASP A 46 17.64 9.19 -3.32
N GLY A 47 18.06 8.40 -2.32
CA GLY A 47 19.47 8.12 -2.08
C GLY A 47 20.16 7.38 -3.24
N LEU A 48 19.47 6.49 -3.94
CA LEU A 48 20.01 5.87 -5.16
C LEU A 48 20.20 6.88 -6.30
N ARG A 49 19.32 7.88 -6.39
CA ARG A 49 19.45 8.96 -7.38
C ARG A 49 20.68 9.83 -7.10
N GLU A 50 21.00 10.09 -5.83
CA GLU A 50 22.24 10.79 -5.44
C GLU A 50 23.52 10.00 -5.82
N LEU A 51 23.40 8.68 -5.95
CA LEU A 51 24.47 7.79 -6.44
C LEU A 51 24.52 7.66 -7.98
N ASN A 52 23.80 8.53 -8.72
CA ASN A 52 23.72 8.54 -10.19
C ASN A 52 23.12 7.25 -10.79
N VAL A 53 22.16 6.63 -10.10
CA VAL A 53 21.33 5.58 -10.71
C VAL A 53 20.25 6.23 -11.57
N ASP A 54 20.39 6.14 -12.89
CA ASP A 54 19.41 6.66 -13.85
C ASP A 54 18.45 5.57 -14.36
N ASP A 55 18.96 4.36 -14.60
CA ASP A 55 18.14 3.19 -14.98
C ASP A 55 17.73 2.38 -13.75
N PHE A 56 16.71 2.84 -13.05
CA PHE A 56 16.16 2.15 -11.88
C PHE A 56 15.66 0.74 -12.21
N ALA A 57 15.06 0.54 -13.39
CA ALA A 57 14.53 -0.76 -13.78
C ALA A 57 15.64 -1.79 -13.96
N GLY A 58 16.71 -1.43 -14.67
CA GLY A 58 17.90 -2.27 -14.84
C GLY A 58 18.66 -2.47 -13.52
N HIS A 59 18.76 -1.43 -12.69
CA HIS A 59 19.40 -1.48 -11.38
C HIS A 59 18.71 -2.48 -10.46
N PHE A 60 17.39 -2.38 -10.25
CA PHE A 60 16.67 -3.31 -9.37
C PHE A 60 16.65 -4.75 -9.91
N LYS A 61 16.59 -4.95 -11.23
CA LYS A 61 16.68 -6.29 -11.82
C LYS A 61 18.02 -6.98 -11.55
N LYS A 62 19.11 -6.21 -11.41
CA LYS A 62 20.45 -6.72 -11.09
C LYS A 62 20.70 -6.84 -9.58
N ASN A 63 19.96 -6.11 -8.76
CA ASN A 63 20.11 -6.04 -7.30
C ASN A 63 18.81 -6.49 -6.60
N LEU A 64 18.49 -7.79 -6.70
CA LEU A 64 17.24 -8.34 -6.17
C LEU A 64 17.13 -8.25 -4.63
N ASP A 65 18.26 -8.20 -3.94
CA ASP A 65 18.37 -7.95 -2.50
C ASP A 65 17.85 -6.56 -2.13
N GLN A 66 18.08 -5.55 -2.97
CA GLN A 66 17.56 -4.20 -2.77
C GLN A 66 16.03 -4.13 -2.93
N ILE A 67 15.45 -4.98 -3.78
CA ILE A 67 13.98 -5.11 -3.88
C ILE A 67 13.42 -5.65 -2.56
N ALA A 68 14.01 -6.71 -2.03
CA ALA A 68 13.60 -7.27 -0.75
C ALA A 68 13.80 -6.28 0.40
N HIS A 69 14.87 -5.49 0.37
CA HIS A 69 15.11 -4.41 1.32
C HIS A 69 14.04 -3.33 1.23
N ALA A 70 13.75 -2.80 0.04
CA ALA A 70 12.73 -1.79 -0.18
C ALA A 70 11.34 -2.27 0.30
N GLY A 71 11.02 -3.55 0.07
CA GLY A 71 9.76 -4.14 0.58
C GLY A 71 9.66 -4.11 2.10
N LYS A 72 10.77 -4.26 2.83
CA LYS A 72 10.80 -4.17 4.31
C LYS A 72 10.71 -2.75 4.85
N LEU A 73 10.97 -1.74 4.00
CA LEU A 73 10.81 -0.33 4.37
C LEU A 73 9.34 0.11 4.33
N ILE A 74 8.48 -0.64 3.65
CA ILE A 74 7.05 -0.38 3.62
C ILE A 74 6.43 -0.76 4.95
N ARG A 75 5.63 0.14 5.50
CA ARG A 75 4.89 -0.10 6.74
C ARG A 75 3.39 -0.09 6.45
N LEU A 76 2.69 -1.15 6.85
CA LEU A 76 1.23 -1.17 6.84
C LEU A 76 0.70 -0.14 7.85
N ILE A 77 -0.20 0.73 7.42
CA ILE A 77 -0.93 1.65 8.28
C ILE A 77 -2.29 1.04 8.64
N ASP A 78 -3.04 0.58 7.64
CA ASP A 78 -4.35 -0.03 7.86
C ASP A 78 -4.69 -1.02 6.74
N ILE A 79 -5.57 -1.97 7.05
CA ILE A 79 -6.06 -3.01 6.16
C ILE A 79 -7.55 -3.20 6.42
N ASN A 80 -8.36 -3.25 5.37
CA ASN A 80 -9.80 -3.44 5.53
C ASN A 80 -10.24 -4.91 5.56
N ASP A 81 -11.49 -5.15 5.94
CA ASP A 81 -12.02 -6.50 6.13
C ASP A 81 -12.08 -7.28 4.81
N ALA A 82 -12.31 -6.59 3.69
CA ALA A 82 -12.30 -7.20 2.37
C ALA A 82 -10.92 -7.73 1.99
N ALA A 83 -9.85 -7.02 2.34
CA ALA A 83 -8.49 -7.49 2.15
C ALA A 83 -8.18 -8.72 3.01
N LEU A 84 -8.52 -8.69 4.30
CA LEU A 84 -8.35 -9.85 5.19
C LEU A 84 -9.02 -11.11 4.61
N ARG A 85 -10.26 -10.99 4.10
CA ARG A 85 -10.97 -12.07 3.40
C ARG A 85 -10.26 -12.53 2.13
N LEU A 86 -9.77 -11.60 1.29
CA LEU A 86 -9.05 -11.92 0.06
C LEU A 86 -7.79 -12.76 0.32
N PHE A 87 -7.04 -12.43 1.38
CA PHE A 87 -5.82 -13.15 1.76
C PHE A 87 -6.08 -14.40 2.61
N GLY A 88 -7.32 -14.61 3.07
CA GLY A 88 -7.70 -15.76 3.89
C GLY A 88 -7.16 -15.68 5.33
N VAL A 89 -7.01 -14.47 5.86
CA VAL A 89 -6.52 -14.21 7.23
C VAL A 89 -7.59 -13.49 8.03
N ARG A 90 -7.58 -13.65 9.36
CA ARG A 90 -8.46 -12.87 10.26
C ARG A 90 -7.82 -11.57 10.72
N ALA A 91 -6.51 -11.51 10.69
CA ALA A 91 -5.70 -10.36 11.05
C ALA A 91 -4.34 -10.50 10.34
N ILE A 92 -3.63 -9.39 10.13
CA ILE A 92 -2.35 -9.42 9.40
C ILE A 92 -1.28 -10.22 10.13
N GLU A 93 -1.37 -10.30 11.47
CA GLU A 93 -0.50 -11.04 12.37
C GLU A 93 -0.54 -12.55 12.13
N GLU A 94 -1.55 -13.06 11.41
CA GLU A 94 -1.58 -14.46 11.00
C GLU A 94 -0.61 -14.79 9.86
N LEU A 95 0.09 -13.79 9.31
CA LEU A 95 1.16 -13.93 8.33
C LEU A 95 2.53 -13.80 9.03
N PRO A 96 3.33 -14.88 9.16
CA PRO A 96 4.59 -14.86 9.92
C PRO A 96 5.66 -13.91 9.35
N GLY A 97 5.72 -13.72 8.04
CA GLY A 97 6.53 -12.72 7.34
C GLY A 97 5.80 -11.41 7.05
N GLY A 98 4.62 -11.22 7.65
CA GLY A 98 3.75 -10.06 7.44
C GLY A 98 3.31 -9.95 5.98
N ILE A 99 3.25 -8.72 5.48
CA ILE A 99 2.83 -8.42 4.10
C ILE A 99 3.72 -9.12 3.06
N ALA A 100 5.00 -9.31 3.33
CA ALA A 100 5.91 -9.91 2.37
C ALA A 100 5.51 -11.37 2.01
N ASP A 101 4.81 -12.07 2.89
CA ASP A 101 4.41 -13.47 2.68
C ASP A 101 3.39 -13.67 1.57
N VAL A 102 2.57 -12.65 1.28
CA VAL A 102 1.52 -12.76 0.26
C VAL A 102 2.04 -12.48 -1.15
N PHE A 103 3.23 -11.88 -1.26
CA PHE A 103 3.82 -11.52 -2.53
C PHE A 103 4.54 -12.70 -3.18
N THR A 104 4.29 -12.89 -4.48
CA THR A 104 4.94 -13.91 -5.31
C THR A 104 6.04 -13.29 -6.17
N LYS A 105 6.79 -14.11 -6.92
CA LYS A 105 7.75 -13.61 -7.92
C LYS A 105 7.08 -12.66 -8.93
N ALA A 106 5.83 -12.90 -9.32
CA ALA A 106 5.08 -12.02 -10.20
C ALA A 106 4.79 -10.67 -9.52
N SER A 107 4.44 -10.70 -8.23
CA SER A 107 4.30 -9.50 -7.41
C SER A 107 5.61 -8.73 -7.29
N SER A 108 6.76 -9.41 -7.20
CA SER A 108 8.08 -8.76 -7.17
C SER A 108 8.38 -7.98 -8.44
N ALA A 109 8.05 -8.52 -9.62
CA ALA A 109 8.21 -7.80 -10.88
C ALA A 109 7.35 -6.52 -10.93
N LYS A 110 6.11 -6.61 -10.42
CA LYS A 110 5.23 -5.45 -10.26
C LYS A 110 5.71 -4.45 -9.22
N PHE A 111 6.37 -4.93 -8.17
CA PHE A 111 6.97 -4.04 -7.19
C PHE A 111 8.15 -3.24 -7.77
N ILE A 112 8.93 -3.81 -8.70
CA ILE A 112 9.93 -3.01 -9.45
C ILE A 112 9.26 -1.86 -10.21
N GLU A 113 8.11 -2.10 -10.85
CA GLU A 113 7.36 -1.03 -11.54
C GLU A 113 6.93 0.09 -10.57
N VAL A 114 6.57 -0.26 -9.34
CA VAL A 114 6.26 0.68 -8.25
C VAL A 114 7.50 1.47 -7.83
N LEU A 115 8.65 0.80 -7.61
CA LEU A 115 9.90 1.50 -7.26
C LEU A 115 10.34 2.47 -8.35
N CYS A 116 10.23 2.08 -9.62
CA CYS A 116 10.46 2.99 -10.73
C CYS A 116 9.46 4.15 -10.73
N ALA A 117 8.18 3.90 -10.41
CA ALA A 117 7.19 4.97 -10.33
C ALA A 117 7.51 5.97 -9.22
N VAL A 118 7.98 5.50 -8.06
CA VAL A 118 8.49 6.37 -6.98
C VAL A 118 9.65 7.21 -7.49
N ALA A 119 10.62 6.61 -8.19
CA ALA A 119 11.74 7.33 -8.77
C ALA A 119 11.29 8.40 -9.77
N ASP A 120 10.33 8.08 -10.64
CA ASP A 120 9.80 8.98 -11.67
C ASP A 120 8.85 10.05 -11.13
N GLY A 121 8.48 10.01 -9.84
CA GLY A 121 7.43 10.85 -9.27
C GLY A 121 6.02 10.52 -9.78
N ARG A 122 5.82 9.34 -10.36
CA ARG A 122 4.51 8.85 -10.78
C ARG A 122 3.69 8.44 -9.57
N THR A 123 2.40 8.74 -9.61
CA THR A 123 1.50 8.59 -8.46
C THR A 123 0.51 7.44 -8.62
N ARG A 124 0.63 6.67 -9.71
CA ARG A 124 -0.23 5.52 -9.98
C ARG A 124 0.51 4.44 -10.74
N VAL A 125 0.33 3.20 -10.31
CA VAL A 125 0.73 1.98 -11.01
C VAL A 125 -0.40 0.97 -10.88
N GLU A 126 -0.70 0.24 -11.94
CA GLU A 126 -1.71 -0.81 -11.89
C GLU A 126 -1.40 -1.94 -12.87
N GLY A 127 -2.01 -3.08 -12.63
CA GLY A 127 -1.89 -4.22 -13.53
C GLY A 127 -2.35 -5.52 -12.92
N ARG A 128 -2.24 -6.59 -13.70
CA ARG A 128 -2.47 -7.95 -13.22
C ARG A 128 -1.28 -8.46 -12.44
N SER A 129 -1.56 -9.23 -11.40
CA SER A 129 -0.58 -9.90 -10.55
C SER A 129 -1.18 -11.18 -9.96
N THR A 130 -0.35 -11.96 -9.28
CA THR A 130 -0.78 -13.15 -8.55
C THR A 130 -0.30 -13.03 -7.11
N ILE A 131 -1.23 -13.19 -6.17
CA ILE A 131 -0.92 -13.25 -4.73
C ILE A 131 -1.02 -14.69 -4.24
N LYS A 132 -0.39 -14.96 -3.10
CA LYS A 132 -0.50 -16.21 -2.36
C LYS A 132 -1.39 -15.98 -1.13
N LYS A 133 -2.44 -16.78 -0.98
CA LYS A 133 -3.30 -16.79 0.21
C LYS A 133 -2.63 -17.53 1.37
N LYS A 134 -3.19 -17.41 2.58
CA LYS A 134 -2.71 -18.12 3.79
C LYS A 134 -2.59 -19.63 3.59
N ASP A 135 -3.52 -20.24 2.87
CA ASP A 135 -3.54 -21.69 2.57
C ASP A 135 -2.53 -22.12 1.48
N GLY A 136 -1.75 -21.17 0.94
CA GLY A 136 -0.78 -21.40 -0.13
C GLY A 136 -1.37 -21.39 -1.54
N SER A 137 -2.70 -21.31 -1.68
CA SER A 137 -3.34 -21.18 -2.99
C SER A 137 -2.99 -19.85 -3.64
N ARG A 138 -3.01 -19.83 -4.98
CA ARG A 138 -2.74 -18.64 -5.78
C ARG A 138 -4.04 -17.99 -6.22
N GLN A 139 -4.09 -16.67 -6.15
CA GLN A 139 -5.21 -15.87 -6.63
C GLN A 139 -4.70 -14.83 -7.60
N GLU A 140 -5.28 -14.83 -8.80
CA GLU A 140 -5.10 -13.74 -9.75
C GLU A 140 -5.87 -12.51 -9.29
N ILE A 141 -5.20 -11.38 -9.37
CA ILE A 141 -5.74 -10.09 -8.98
C ILE A 141 -5.36 -9.03 -10.01
N PHE A 142 -6.17 -8.00 -10.10
CA PHE A 142 -5.73 -6.70 -10.56
C PHE A 142 -5.41 -5.86 -9.33
N TYR A 143 -4.27 -5.19 -9.34
CA TYR A 143 -3.90 -4.28 -8.26
C TYR A 143 -3.79 -2.85 -8.80
N ARG A 144 -4.01 -1.89 -7.91
CA ARG A 144 -3.75 -0.47 -8.17
C ARG A 144 -3.06 0.12 -6.96
N TRP A 145 -1.85 0.63 -7.17
CA TRP A 145 -1.08 1.43 -6.23
C TRP A 145 -1.30 2.91 -6.57
N THR A 146 -1.76 3.71 -5.61
CA THR A 146 -2.10 5.13 -5.83
C THR A 146 -1.59 5.99 -4.68
N VAL A 147 -0.86 7.05 -5.00
CA VAL A 147 -0.46 8.10 -4.05
C VAL A 147 -1.49 9.24 -4.12
N PRO A 148 -2.24 9.50 -3.04
CA PRO A 148 -3.14 10.65 -2.98
C PRO A 148 -2.37 11.97 -3.12
N ASP A 149 -3.06 12.99 -3.64
CA ASP A 149 -2.48 14.30 -3.95
C ASP A 149 -1.77 14.96 -2.76
N GLU A 150 -2.35 14.83 -1.57
CA GLU A 150 -1.80 15.35 -0.30
C GLU A 150 -0.44 14.72 0.06
N PHE A 151 -0.22 13.47 -0.31
CA PHE A 151 0.98 12.70 0.05
C PHE A 151 1.97 12.51 -1.10
N LYS A 152 1.77 13.17 -2.26
CA LYS A 152 2.67 13.03 -3.44
C LYS A 152 4.14 13.29 -3.14
N ARG A 153 4.43 14.13 -2.15
CA ARG A 153 5.81 14.48 -1.75
C ARG A 153 6.37 13.55 -0.67
N SER A 154 5.59 13.19 0.34
CA SER A 154 6.08 12.42 1.48
C SER A 154 5.94 10.90 1.29
N LEU A 155 4.94 10.47 0.52
CA LEU A 155 4.53 9.07 0.35
C LEU A 155 4.16 8.39 1.69
N GLU A 156 3.79 9.17 2.71
CA GLU A 156 3.42 8.65 4.03
C GLU A 156 2.10 7.88 4.03
N GLN A 157 1.22 8.15 3.07
CA GLN A 157 0.00 7.38 2.86
C GLN A 157 -0.18 7.07 1.39
N VAL A 158 -0.22 5.78 1.09
CA VAL A 158 -0.44 5.23 -0.23
C VAL A 158 -1.57 4.23 -0.16
N LEU A 159 -2.52 4.33 -1.08
CA LEU A 159 -3.63 3.38 -1.18
C LEU A 159 -3.27 2.28 -2.16
N VAL A 160 -3.33 1.03 -1.70
CA VAL A 160 -3.23 -0.15 -2.56
C VAL A 160 -4.57 -0.87 -2.58
N SER A 161 -5.16 -0.98 -3.76
CA SER A 161 -6.42 -1.66 -3.99
C SER A 161 -6.20 -2.96 -4.75
N PHE A 162 -6.94 -4.00 -4.37
CA PHE A 162 -6.91 -5.30 -5.02
C PHE A 162 -8.31 -5.71 -5.44
N PHE A 163 -8.42 -6.22 -6.66
CA PHE A 163 -9.64 -6.70 -7.28
C PHE A 163 -9.39 -8.12 -7.77
N ARG A 164 -10.35 -9.02 -7.61
CA ARG A 164 -10.24 -10.30 -8.31
C ARG A 164 -10.51 -10.06 -9.79
N VAL A 165 -9.83 -10.80 -10.66
CA VAL A 165 -9.87 -10.54 -12.11
C VAL A 165 -11.26 -10.83 -12.70
N ASP A 166 -11.98 -11.80 -12.15
CA ASP A 166 -13.38 -12.13 -12.46
C ASP A 166 -14.33 -10.96 -12.17
N GLU A 167 -14.10 -10.21 -11.09
CA GLU A 167 -14.91 -9.03 -10.72
C GLU A 167 -14.72 -7.84 -11.68
N LEU A 168 -13.64 -7.82 -12.46
CA LEU A 168 -13.32 -6.72 -13.39
C LEU A 168 -13.88 -6.92 -14.79
N SER A 169 -14.27 -8.14 -15.15
CA SER A 169 -14.93 -8.41 -16.44
C SER A 169 -16.42 -8.08 -16.46
N GLU A 170 -17.02 -7.79 -15.29
CA GLU A 170 -18.45 -7.51 -15.14
C GLU A 170 -18.80 -6.03 -14.89
N ALA A 171 -17.82 -5.12 -14.96
CA ALA A 171 -17.98 -3.67 -14.80
C ALA A 171 -17.72 -2.91 -16.10
#